data_AF-A0A966VDI2-F1
#
_entry.id   AF-A0A966VDI2-F1
#
_cell.length_a   1.000
_cell.length_b   1.000
_cell.length_c   1.000
_cell.angle_alpha   90.00
_cell.angle_beta   90.00
_cell.angle_gamma   90.00
#
_symmetry.space_group_name_H-M   'P 1'
#
loop_
_entity.id
_entity.type
_entity.pdbx_description
1 polymer ?
#
loop_
_entity_poly.entity_id
_entity_poly.type
_entity_poly.pdbx_seq_one_letter_code
_entity_poly.pdbx_strand_id
1 'polypeptide(L)'
;MIEGVSGDEWVSNVLGGRVHTKSDARGERQYVTDENDTIPLAMRAWELARSRMEPLSKTLRRWATCNERSPELTEATAIIRKYELAKLREGRLDFSDMIAGFAGVRFTVDGPVEIEPMGDTPESLRVLAVDEAQDSSPLVDRVCRRLAGGGRVERIWLCGDPYQSIHSFAGGDYSLFLAWDADEYTMPQSYRCPSEILALGERCLRQMNRGYRDRGIRPASNGGRVDQVGSACEAIDRLTADSSA
;
A
#
# COMPACT_ATOMS: atom_id res chain seq x y z
N MET A 1 10.88 -27.10 0.11
CA MET A 1 9.42 -26.99 0.33
C MET A 1 9.17 -27.45 1.74
N ILE A 2 8.73 -26.56 2.63
CA ILE A 2 8.31 -26.99 3.97
C ILE A 2 6.95 -27.65 3.76
N GLU A 3 6.87 -28.96 3.96
CA GLU A 3 5.59 -29.68 4.01
C GLU A 3 4.75 -29.07 5.14
N GLY A 4 3.58 -28.55 4.79
CA GLY A 4 2.73 -27.86 5.75
C GLY A 4 1.37 -27.52 5.18
N VAL A 5 0.39 -27.49 6.08
CA VAL A 5 -0.96 -26.94 5.89
C VAL A 5 -0.88 -25.57 5.21
N SER A 6 -1.74 -25.30 4.22
CA SER A 6 -1.74 -24.01 3.52
C SER A 6 -2.05 -22.86 4.50
N GLY A 7 -1.60 -21.64 4.20
CA GLY A 7 -1.73 -20.53 5.15
C GLY A 7 -3.18 -20.23 5.54
N ASP A 8 -4.11 -20.38 4.61
CA ASP A 8 -5.55 -20.24 4.78
C ASP A 8 -6.18 -21.37 5.62
N GLU A 9 -5.77 -22.61 5.38
CA GLU A 9 -6.19 -23.75 6.21
C GLU A 9 -5.64 -23.61 7.64
N TRP A 10 -4.42 -23.11 7.80
CA TRP A 10 -3.84 -22.84 9.12
C TRP A 10 -4.58 -21.73 9.86
N VAL A 11 -4.87 -20.60 9.19
CA VAL A 11 -5.67 -19.51 9.79
C VAL A 11 -7.06 -20.00 10.19
N SER A 12 -7.70 -20.82 9.36
CA SER A 12 -9.00 -21.44 9.66
C SER A 12 -8.95 -22.30 10.93
N ASN A 13 -7.92 -23.15 11.03
CA ASN A 13 -7.69 -24.02 12.19
C ASN A 13 -7.42 -23.23 13.47
N VAL A 14 -6.66 -22.13 13.37
CA VAL A 14 -6.34 -21.27 14.52
C VAL A 14 -7.55 -20.47 14.96
N LEU A 15 -8.25 -19.79 14.06
CA LEU A 15 -9.27 -18.81 14.44
C LEU A 15 -10.64 -19.45 14.69
N GLY A 16 -10.92 -20.63 14.12
CA GLY A 16 -12.19 -21.32 14.27
C GLY A 16 -13.24 -20.70 13.34
N GLY A 17 -13.27 -21.18 12.10
CA GLY A 17 -14.17 -20.76 11.03
C GLY A 17 -13.57 -21.17 9.68
N ARG A 18 -14.39 -21.46 8.67
CA ARG A 18 -13.89 -21.66 7.30
C ARG A 18 -13.44 -20.31 6.76
N VAL A 19 -12.14 -20.01 6.89
CA VAL A 19 -11.52 -18.79 6.38
C VAL A 19 -10.86 -19.14 5.05
N HIS A 20 -11.43 -18.63 3.97
CA HIS A 20 -10.83 -18.74 2.65
C HIS A 20 -10.09 -17.44 2.32
N THR A 21 -8.97 -17.55 1.61
CA THR A 21 -8.31 -16.35 1.07
C THR A 21 -8.68 -16.19 -0.40
N LYS A 22 -9.26 -15.05 -0.76
CA LYS A 22 -9.50 -14.68 -2.16
C LYS A 22 -8.52 -13.57 -2.54
N SER A 23 -7.90 -13.69 -3.71
CA SER A 23 -7.17 -12.56 -4.30
C SER A 23 -8.15 -11.71 -5.08
N ASP A 24 -8.17 -10.40 -4.83
CA ASP A 24 -8.95 -9.48 -5.66
C ASP A 24 -8.25 -9.18 -7.00
N ALA A 25 -8.87 -8.35 -7.85
CA ALA A 25 -8.31 -7.97 -9.15
C ALA A 25 -6.96 -7.23 -9.07
N ARG A 26 -6.54 -6.82 -7.87
CA ARG A 26 -5.28 -6.14 -7.58
C ARG A 26 -4.24 -7.09 -6.97
N GLY A 27 -4.58 -8.37 -6.81
CA GLY A 27 -3.71 -9.38 -6.19
C GLY A 27 -3.63 -9.29 -4.67
N GLU A 28 -4.47 -8.45 -4.02
CA GLU A 28 -4.51 -8.35 -2.56
C GLU A 28 -5.27 -9.54 -1.97
N ARG A 29 -4.69 -10.17 -0.95
CA ARG A 29 -5.31 -11.30 -0.24
C ARG A 29 -6.36 -10.79 0.73
N GLN A 30 -7.61 -11.19 0.51
CA GLN A 30 -8.74 -10.93 1.39
C GLN A 30 -9.17 -12.23 2.06
N TYR A 31 -9.28 -12.20 3.39
CA TYR A 31 -9.92 -13.27 4.13
C TYR A 31 -11.43 -13.19 3.94
N VAL A 32 -12.09 -14.33 3.72
CA VAL A 32 -13.54 -14.45 3.53
C VAL A 32 -14.03 -15.60 4.39
N THR A 33 -15.18 -15.44 5.02
CA THR A 33 -15.83 -16.46 5.85
C THR A 33 -17.28 -16.64 5.44
N ASP A 34 -17.78 -17.87 5.51
CA ASP A 34 -19.13 -18.22 5.03
C ASP A 34 -20.28 -17.67 5.92
N GLU A 35 -20.00 -17.27 7.18
CA GLU A 35 -21.05 -16.99 8.18
C GLU A 35 -20.95 -15.62 8.87
N ASN A 36 -19.74 -15.09 9.13
CA ASN A 36 -19.56 -13.79 9.81
C ASN A 36 -18.24 -13.08 9.47
N ASP A 37 -18.34 -11.86 8.94
CA ASP A 37 -17.20 -11.03 8.51
C ASP A 37 -16.29 -10.52 9.65
N THR A 38 -16.57 -10.78 10.92
CA THR A 38 -15.71 -10.30 12.03
C THR A 38 -14.24 -10.70 11.84
N ILE A 39 -13.95 -11.98 11.56
CA ILE A 39 -12.56 -12.44 11.39
C ILE A 39 -11.89 -11.74 10.20
N PRO A 40 -12.47 -11.75 8.99
CA PRO A 40 -11.98 -10.97 7.86
C PRO A 40 -11.68 -9.50 8.18
N LEU A 41 -12.62 -8.82 8.83
CA LEU A 41 -12.48 -7.40 9.13
C LEU A 41 -11.40 -7.15 10.19
N ALA A 42 -11.30 -8.02 11.21
CA ALA A 42 -10.24 -7.92 12.22
C ALA A 42 -8.85 -8.14 11.60
N MET A 43 -8.70 -9.14 10.73
CA MET A 43 -7.43 -9.40 10.02
C MET A 43 -7.06 -8.26 9.08
N ARG A 44 -8.03 -7.70 8.34
CA ARG A 44 -7.79 -6.53 7.47
C ARG A 44 -7.42 -5.28 8.28
N ALA A 45 -8.10 -5.04 9.40
CA ALA A 45 -7.78 -3.94 10.30
C ALA A 45 -6.38 -4.10 10.89
N TRP A 46 -5.97 -5.34 11.20
CA TRP A 46 -4.64 -5.65 11.69
C TRP A 46 -3.56 -5.39 10.65
N GLU A 47 -3.76 -5.85 9.42
CA GLU A 47 -2.82 -5.57 8.32
C GLU A 47 -2.63 -4.07 8.10
N LEU A 48 -3.75 -3.33 8.06
CA LEU A 48 -3.73 -1.89 7.86
C LEU A 48 -3.07 -1.15 9.03
N ALA A 49 -3.32 -1.59 10.28
CA ALA A 49 -2.68 -1.01 11.47
C ALA A 49 -1.16 -1.20 11.45
N ARG A 50 -0.69 -2.39 11.07
CA ARG A 50 0.76 -2.68 10.93
C ARG A 50 1.39 -1.89 9.80
N SER A 51 0.76 -1.86 8.62
CA SER A 51 1.21 -1.05 7.48
C SER A 51 1.36 0.43 7.85
N ARG A 52 0.40 0.98 8.58
CA ARG A 52 0.40 2.37 9.08
C ARG A 52 1.22 2.60 10.35
N MET A 53 1.84 1.57 10.89
CA MET A 53 2.57 1.62 12.16
C MET A 53 1.78 2.23 13.33
N GLU A 54 0.53 1.83 13.51
CA GLU A 54 -0.35 2.38 14.54
C GLU A 54 -1.07 1.30 15.38
N PRO A 55 -1.63 1.64 16.57
CA PRO A 55 -2.43 0.71 17.35
C PRO A 55 -3.69 0.25 16.60
N LEU A 56 -4.10 -1.00 16.79
CA LEU A 56 -5.32 -1.56 16.17
C LEU A 56 -6.56 -0.70 16.46
N SER A 57 -6.65 -0.17 17.68
CA SER A 57 -7.74 0.70 18.12
C SER A 57 -7.86 1.99 17.32
N LYS A 58 -6.76 2.52 16.79
CA LYS A 58 -6.75 3.75 15.98
C LYS A 58 -7.31 3.47 14.58
N THR A 59 -6.93 2.35 13.97
CA THR A 59 -7.47 1.93 12.67
C THR A 59 -8.98 1.66 12.75
N LEU A 60 -9.43 0.89 13.74
CA LEU A 60 -10.87 0.60 13.92
C LEU A 60 -11.69 1.86 14.20
N ARG A 61 -11.17 2.79 15.01
CA ARG A 61 -11.81 4.10 15.24
C ARG A 61 -11.98 4.88 13.95
N ARG A 62 -10.97 4.87 13.06
CA ARG A 62 -11.04 5.55 11.76
C ARG A 62 -12.13 4.94 10.88
N TRP A 63 -12.23 3.61 10.80
CA TRP A 63 -13.30 2.95 10.06
C TRP A 63 -14.69 3.31 10.59
N ALA A 64 -14.86 3.33 11.92
CA ALA A 64 -16.10 3.76 12.54
C ALA A 64 -16.47 5.20 12.17
N THR A 65 -15.50 6.14 12.15
CA THR A 65 -15.76 7.53 11.74
C THR A 65 -16.10 7.70 10.27
N CYS A 66 -15.67 6.76 9.41
CA CYS A 66 -15.97 6.74 7.98
C CYS A 66 -17.23 5.93 7.64
N ASN A 67 -17.96 5.45 8.66
CA ASN A 67 -19.12 4.57 8.49
C ASN A 67 -18.79 3.29 7.69
N GLU A 68 -17.54 2.83 7.78
CA GLU A 68 -17.09 1.55 7.24
C GLU A 68 -17.46 0.42 8.20
N ARG A 69 -17.72 -0.77 7.65
CA ARG A 69 -17.98 -1.97 8.47
C ARG A 69 -16.75 -2.28 9.32
N SER A 70 -16.91 -2.34 10.64
CA SER A 70 -15.83 -2.56 11.60
C SER A 70 -16.27 -3.54 12.69
N PRO A 71 -15.40 -4.46 13.12
CA PRO A 71 -15.65 -5.29 14.30
C PRO A 71 -15.50 -4.46 15.57
N GLU A 72 -16.06 -4.96 16.66
CA GLU A 72 -15.83 -4.40 18.00
C GLU A 72 -14.37 -4.58 18.41
N LEU A 73 -13.79 -3.57 19.07
CA LEU A 73 -12.36 -3.55 19.43
C LEU A 73 -11.97 -4.76 20.29
N THR A 74 -12.82 -5.13 21.25
CA THR A 74 -12.58 -6.28 22.15
C THR A 74 -12.53 -7.58 21.38
N GLU A 75 -13.44 -7.78 20.42
CA GLU A 75 -13.53 -8.98 19.59
C GLU A 75 -12.34 -9.06 18.64
N ALA A 76 -12.03 -7.97 17.93
CA ALA A 76 -10.85 -7.88 17.07
C ALA A 76 -9.55 -8.15 17.85
N THR A 77 -9.41 -7.57 19.04
CA THR A 77 -8.24 -7.79 19.90
C THR A 77 -8.09 -9.26 20.29
N ALA A 78 -9.19 -9.94 20.64
CA ALA A 78 -9.16 -11.36 20.98
C ALA A 78 -8.73 -12.23 19.79
N ILE A 79 -9.26 -11.95 18.59
CA ILE A 79 -8.91 -12.64 17.34
C ILE A 79 -7.42 -12.44 17.01
N ILE A 80 -6.93 -11.19 17.03
CA ILE A 80 -5.54 -10.89 16.70
C ILE A 80 -4.58 -11.48 17.74
N ARG A 81 -4.89 -11.43 19.03
CA ARG A 81 -4.06 -12.09 20.05
C ARG A 81 -4.00 -13.59 19.83
N LYS A 82 -5.11 -14.24 19.46
CA LYS A 82 -5.13 -15.68 19.15
C LYS A 82 -4.25 -16.00 17.94
N TYR A 83 -4.35 -15.20 16.87
CA TYR A 83 -3.54 -15.31 15.66
C TYR A 83 -2.03 -15.15 15.94
N GLU A 84 -1.64 -14.05 16.60
CA GLU A 84 -0.24 -13.74 16.91
C GLU A 84 0.38 -14.76 17.89
N LEU A 85 -0.38 -15.23 18.89
CA LEU A 85 0.08 -16.29 19.79
C LEU A 85 0.30 -17.62 19.07
N ALA A 86 -0.55 -17.96 18.10
CA ALA A 86 -0.36 -19.16 17.28
C ALA A 86 0.88 -19.05 16.40
N LYS A 87 1.10 -17.89 15.75
CA LYS A 87 2.35 -17.63 14.99
C LYS A 87 3.57 -17.85 15.86
N LEU A 88 3.58 -17.27 17.07
CA LEU A 88 4.70 -17.38 18.00
C LEU A 88 4.96 -18.83 18.44
N ARG A 89 3.92 -19.59 18.78
CA ARG A 89 4.04 -20.98 19.24
C ARG A 89 4.60 -21.92 18.18
N GLU A 90 4.28 -21.67 16.92
CA GLU A 90 4.69 -22.50 15.79
C GLU A 90 5.92 -21.95 15.05
N GLY A 91 6.50 -20.83 15.49
CA GLY A 91 7.65 -20.20 14.83
C GLY A 91 7.34 -19.70 13.41
N ARG A 92 6.10 -19.24 13.17
CA ARG A 92 5.66 -18.73 11.87
C ARG A 92 5.80 -17.21 11.78
N LEU A 93 6.06 -16.72 10.58
CA LEU A 93 6.06 -15.31 10.22
C LEU A 93 5.13 -15.10 9.02
N ASP A 94 4.40 -13.99 9.02
CA ASP A 94 3.77 -13.46 7.81
C ASP A 94 4.67 -12.40 7.14
N PHE A 95 4.24 -11.88 5.97
CA PHE A 95 5.04 -10.91 5.22
C PHE A 95 5.29 -9.62 6.01
N SER A 96 4.30 -9.14 6.74
CA SER A 96 4.40 -7.89 7.49
C SER A 96 5.33 -8.07 8.69
N ASP A 97 5.38 -9.27 9.29
CA ASP A 97 6.38 -9.61 10.31
C ASP A 97 7.81 -9.59 9.76
N MET A 98 8.03 -10.10 8.54
CA MET A 98 9.36 -10.08 7.90
C MET A 98 9.85 -8.65 7.69
N ILE A 99 8.97 -7.78 7.18
CA ILE A 99 9.27 -6.36 6.92
C ILE A 99 9.46 -5.62 8.25
N ALA A 100 8.60 -5.87 9.24
CA ALA A 100 8.69 -5.26 10.57
C ALA A 100 9.96 -5.65 11.32
N GLY A 101 10.30 -6.94 11.30
CA GLY A 101 11.53 -7.45 11.91
C GLY A 101 12.76 -6.76 11.35
N PHE A 102 12.86 -6.64 10.01
CA PHE A 102 13.93 -5.87 9.38
C PHE A 102 13.89 -4.39 9.78
N ALA A 103 12.71 -3.77 9.86
CA ALA A 103 12.53 -2.38 10.29
C ALA A 103 12.87 -2.11 11.78
N GLY A 104 13.17 -3.15 12.58
CA GLY A 104 13.42 -3.02 14.03
C GLY A 104 12.14 -2.91 14.84
N VAL A 105 11.04 -3.45 14.35
CA VAL A 105 9.72 -3.31 14.98
C VAL A 105 9.04 -4.66 15.10
N ARG A 106 8.38 -4.86 16.24
CA ARG A 106 7.39 -5.92 16.42
C ARG A 106 6.05 -5.28 16.74
N PHE A 107 4.99 -5.79 16.15
CA PHE A 107 3.66 -5.26 16.40
C PHE A 107 2.97 -5.96 17.57
N THR A 108 2.27 -5.17 18.37
CA THR A 108 1.27 -5.62 19.33
C THR A 108 -0.06 -4.92 19.01
N VAL A 109 -1.18 -5.39 19.59
CA VAL A 109 -2.48 -4.71 19.39
C VAL A 109 -2.47 -3.24 19.83
N ASP A 110 -1.56 -2.88 20.73
CA ASP A 110 -1.36 -1.53 21.27
C ASP A 110 -0.40 -0.68 20.40
N GLY A 111 0.16 -1.24 19.33
CA GLY A 111 1.01 -0.55 18.36
C GLY A 111 2.41 -1.17 18.17
N PRO A 112 3.28 -0.48 17.41
CA PRO A 112 4.65 -0.91 17.19
C PRO A 112 5.47 -0.84 18.48
N VAL A 113 6.29 -1.87 18.72
CA VAL A 113 7.27 -1.94 19.79
C VAL A 113 8.64 -2.09 19.15
N GLU A 114 9.58 -1.22 19.54
CA GLU A 114 10.97 -1.27 19.10
C GLU A 114 11.62 -2.58 19.57
N ILE A 115 12.33 -3.24 18.66
CA ILE A 115 13.11 -4.45 18.92
C ILE A 115 14.47 -4.32 18.26
N GLU A 116 15.41 -5.19 18.65
CA GLU A 116 16.63 -5.32 17.88
C GLU A 116 16.29 -5.75 16.45
N PRO A 117 16.72 -4.99 15.44
CA PRO A 117 16.39 -5.29 14.07
C PRO A 117 16.93 -6.64 13.59
N MET A 118 16.10 -7.34 12.83
CA MET A 118 16.46 -8.63 12.26
C MET A 118 17.17 -8.45 10.93
N GLY A 119 18.41 -8.92 10.86
CA GLY A 119 19.23 -8.88 9.64
C GLY A 119 19.92 -7.54 9.40
N ASP A 120 20.95 -7.59 8.57
CA ASP A 120 21.84 -6.47 8.29
C ASP A 120 21.44 -5.71 7.03
N THR A 121 21.81 -4.42 6.97
CA THR A 121 21.81 -3.71 5.69
C THR A 121 22.94 -4.27 4.81
N PRO A 122 22.70 -4.61 3.54
CA PRO A 122 23.74 -5.24 2.72
C PRO A 122 24.96 -4.32 2.54
N GLU A 123 26.15 -4.81 2.90
CA GLU A 123 27.40 -4.06 2.71
C GLU A 123 27.74 -3.73 1.25
N SER A 124 27.14 -4.45 0.31
CA SER A 124 27.28 -4.23 -1.13
C SER A 124 26.30 -3.18 -1.67
N LEU A 125 25.34 -2.71 -0.86
CA LEU A 125 24.35 -1.72 -1.30
C LEU A 125 25.01 -0.33 -1.38
N ARG A 126 25.31 0.10 -2.60
CA ARG A 126 25.86 1.44 -2.90
C ARG A 126 24.80 2.43 -3.36
N VAL A 127 23.76 1.93 -4.03
CA VAL A 127 22.68 2.74 -4.60
C VAL A 127 21.35 2.11 -4.21
N LEU A 128 20.47 2.90 -3.60
CA LEU A 128 19.09 2.54 -3.34
C LEU A 128 18.19 3.30 -4.31
N ALA A 129 17.35 2.61 -5.06
CA ALA A 129 16.30 3.23 -5.86
C ALA A 129 14.95 2.69 -5.38
N VAL A 130 14.06 3.59 -4.98
CA VAL A 130 12.70 3.28 -4.53
C VAL A 130 11.75 3.84 -5.59
N ASP A 131 11.07 2.94 -6.30
CA ASP A 131 10.03 3.30 -7.26
C ASP A 131 8.66 3.33 -6.60
N GLU A 132 7.71 4.06 -7.18
CA GLU A 132 6.38 4.32 -6.61
C GLU A 132 6.43 4.79 -5.15
N ALA A 133 7.45 5.59 -4.82
CA ALA A 133 7.76 5.95 -3.45
C ALA A 133 6.60 6.68 -2.75
N GLN A 134 5.72 7.37 -3.50
CA GLN A 134 4.51 8.02 -2.97
C GLN A 134 3.52 7.06 -2.31
N ASP A 135 3.50 5.79 -2.70
CA ASP A 135 2.58 4.78 -2.19
C ASP A 135 3.16 3.97 -1.03
N SER A 136 4.38 4.30 -0.59
CA SER A 136 5.01 3.67 0.57
C SER A 136 4.16 3.89 1.83
N SER A 137 3.90 2.81 2.56
CA SER A 137 3.34 2.92 3.91
C SER A 137 4.41 3.31 4.93
N PRO A 138 4.04 3.80 6.12
CA PRO A 138 4.99 4.06 7.20
C PRO A 138 5.97 2.91 7.47
N LEU A 139 5.50 1.67 7.41
CA LEU A 139 6.35 0.50 7.60
C LEU A 139 7.39 0.34 6.46
N VAL A 140 6.96 0.50 5.21
CA VAL A 140 7.85 0.41 4.05
C VAL A 140 8.84 1.57 4.02
N ASP A 141 8.40 2.81 4.28
CA ASP A 141 9.28 3.98 4.37
C ASP A 141 10.35 3.79 5.45
N ARG A 142 9.98 3.21 6.60
CA ARG A 142 10.95 2.88 7.66
C ARG A 142 12.00 1.88 7.21
N VAL A 143 11.64 0.87 6.41
CA VAL A 143 12.59 -0.06 5.78
C VAL A 143 13.51 0.68 4.81
N CYS A 144 12.97 1.53 3.95
CA CYS A 144 13.75 2.35 3.02
C CYS A 144 14.73 3.26 3.77
N ARG A 145 14.30 3.91 4.85
CA ARG A 145 15.16 4.74 5.71
C ARG A 145 16.27 3.94 6.39
N ARG A 146 15.96 2.72 6.85
CA ARG A 146 16.98 1.82 7.41
C ARG A 146 18.03 1.44 6.37
N LEU A 147 17.60 1.07 5.16
CA LEU A 147 18.52 0.75 4.06
C LEU A 147 19.37 1.96 3.68
N ALA A 148 18.75 3.13 3.53
CA ALA A 148 19.41 4.40 3.26
C ALA A 148 20.44 4.80 4.32
N GLY A 149 20.16 4.52 5.60
CA GLY A 149 21.08 4.73 6.71
C GLY A 149 22.22 3.71 6.79
N GLY A 150 22.26 2.71 5.92
CA GLY A 150 23.37 1.76 5.82
C GLY A 150 24.67 2.48 5.44
N GLY A 151 25.75 2.25 6.18
CA GLY A 151 26.99 3.04 6.11
C GLY A 151 27.77 3.01 4.78
N ARG A 152 27.26 2.34 3.75
CA ARG A 152 27.88 2.25 2.42
C ARG A 152 26.97 2.74 1.28
N VAL A 153 25.76 3.19 1.58
CA VAL A 153 24.88 3.79 0.57
C VAL A 153 25.42 5.17 0.21
N GLU A 154 25.75 5.35 -1.06
CA GLU A 154 26.29 6.60 -1.61
C GLU A 154 25.22 7.45 -2.30
N ARG A 155 24.15 6.80 -2.77
CA ARG A 155 23.07 7.46 -3.50
C ARG A 155 21.74 6.81 -3.24
N ILE A 156 20.73 7.66 -3.06
CA ILE A 156 19.33 7.26 -2.92
C ILE A 156 18.55 7.98 -4.01
N TRP A 157 17.72 7.24 -4.73
CA TRP A 157 16.76 7.77 -5.69
C TRP A 157 15.36 7.40 -5.20
N LEU A 158 14.50 8.41 -5.09
CA LEU A 158 13.08 8.22 -4.82
C LEU A 158 12.34 8.65 -6.09
N CYS A 159 11.77 7.67 -6.79
CA CYS A 159 10.99 7.86 -7.99
C CYS A 159 9.52 7.76 -7.62
N GLY A 160 8.73 8.75 -8.01
CA GLY A 160 7.31 8.77 -7.70
C GLY A 160 6.59 10.01 -8.22
N ASP A 161 5.26 9.99 -8.16
CA ASP A 161 4.39 11.11 -8.48
C ASP A 161 3.37 11.29 -7.34
N PRO A 162 3.45 12.34 -6.51
CA PRO A 162 2.50 12.55 -5.41
C PRO A 162 1.06 12.71 -5.91
N TYR A 163 0.85 13.09 -7.17
CA TYR A 163 -0.47 13.18 -7.80
C TYR A 163 -1.06 11.82 -8.18
N GLN A 164 -0.27 10.74 -8.09
CA GLN A 164 -0.69 9.35 -8.35
C GLN A 164 -0.85 8.54 -7.06
N SER A 165 -0.66 9.14 -5.88
CA SER A 165 -0.86 8.47 -4.59
C SER A 165 -2.34 8.14 -4.35
N ILE A 166 -2.75 6.93 -4.73
CA ILE A 166 -4.12 6.44 -4.58
C ILE A 166 -4.26 5.31 -3.54
N HIS A 167 -3.15 4.84 -2.95
CA HIS A 167 -3.11 3.71 -2.01
C HIS A 167 -3.29 4.11 -0.52
N SER A 168 -3.84 5.29 -0.23
CA SER A 168 -4.06 5.73 1.15
C SER A 168 -4.98 4.81 1.97
N PHE A 169 -5.91 4.11 1.31
CA PHE A 169 -6.76 3.09 1.93
C PHE A 169 -5.98 1.85 2.41
N ALA A 170 -4.84 1.53 1.78
CA ALA A 170 -3.95 0.41 2.11
C ALA A 170 -2.79 0.83 3.04
N GLY A 171 -2.74 2.11 3.41
CA GLY A 171 -1.74 2.65 4.34
C GLY A 171 -0.62 3.48 3.67
N GLY A 172 -0.65 3.65 2.34
CA GLY A 172 0.26 4.56 1.64
C GLY A 172 0.11 5.99 2.13
N ASP A 173 1.23 6.70 2.27
CA ASP A 173 1.25 8.09 2.71
C ASP A 173 2.30 8.89 1.93
N TYR A 174 1.84 9.61 0.89
CA TYR A 174 2.72 10.42 0.04
C TYR A 174 3.47 11.51 0.81
N SER A 175 3.01 11.90 2.02
CA SER A 175 3.74 12.87 2.83
C SER A 175 5.09 12.31 3.29
N LEU A 176 5.22 10.98 3.44
CA LEU A 176 6.49 10.33 3.74
C LEU A 176 7.48 10.48 2.60
N PHE A 177 7.02 10.28 1.35
CA PHE A 177 7.81 10.50 0.15
C PHE A 177 8.34 11.94 0.08
N LEU A 178 7.47 12.93 0.35
CA LEU A 178 7.85 14.34 0.37
C LEU A 178 8.70 14.75 1.59
N ALA A 179 8.76 13.93 2.63
CA ALA A 179 9.51 14.22 3.87
C ALA A 179 10.97 13.71 3.83
N TRP A 180 11.44 13.19 2.70
CA TRP A 180 12.85 12.91 2.51
C TRP A 180 13.61 14.20 2.24
N ASP A 181 14.75 14.37 2.91
CA ASP A 181 15.68 15.46 2.61
C ASP A 181 16.45 15.10 1.34
N ALA A 182 15.94 15.56 0.19
CA ALA A 182 16.45 15.20 -1.13
C ALA A 182 16.30 16.35 -2.13
N ASP A 183 17.21 16.40 -3.10
CA ASP A 183 17.08 17.29 -4.25
C ASP A 183 15.90 16.85 -5.13
N GLU A 184 14.99 17.77 -5.44
CA GLU A 184 13.86 17.49 -6.34
C GLU A 184 14.25 17.64 -7.81
N TYR A 185 13.99 16.60 -8.60
CA TYR A 185 14.10 16.66 -10.06
C TYR A 185 12.81 16.18 -10.73
N THR A 186 12.13 17.09 -11.43
CA THR A 186 10.92 16.76 -12.20
C THR A 186 11.31 16.38 -13.63
N MET A 187 10.82 15.22 -14.10
CA MET A 187 10.98 14.84 -15.50
C MET A 187 10.26 15.84 -16.42
N PRO A 188 10.96 16.48 -17.37
CA PRO A 188 10.43 17.65 -18.08
C PRO A 188 9.42 17.30 -19.18
N GLN A 189 9.19 16.02 -19.46
CA GLN A 189 8.38 15.59 -20.60
C GLN A 189 7.68 14.26 -20.31
N SER A 190 6.38 14.20 -20.66
CA SER A 190 5.65 12.96 -20.80
C SER A 190 5.97 12.35 -22.16
N TYR A 191 6.40 11.09 -22.17
CA TYR A 191 6.55 10.31 -23.40
C TYR A 191 5.30 9.50 -23.74
N ARG A 192 4.29 9.51 -22.85
CA ARG A 192 3.06 8.72 -22.97
C ARG A 192 1.87 9.55 -23.42
N CYS A 193 1.72 10.75 -22.88
CA CYS A 193 0.49 11.54 -23.00
C CYS A 193 0.65 12.69 -24.02
N PRO A 194 -0.11 12.68 -25.12
CA PRO A 194 -0.26 13.82 -26.03
C PRO A 194 -0.75 15.09 -25.34
N SER A 195 -0.63 16.23 -26.02
CA SER A 195 -1.03 17.56 -25.52
C SER A 195 -2.45 17.62 -24.97
N GLU A 196 -3.41 17.05 -25.69
CA GLU A 196 -4.84 17.10 -25.37
C GLU A 196 -5.16 16.30 -24.10
N ILE A 197 -4.53 15.13 -23.96
CA ILE A 197 -4.70 14.24 -22.81
C ILE A 197 -3.98 14.81 -21.59
N LEU A 198 -2.74 15.29 -21.75
CA LEU A 198 -1.98 15.92 -20.66
C LEU A 198 -2.72 17.16 -20.14
N ALA A 199 -3.24 18.00 -21.05
CA ALA A 199 -4.02 19.17 -20.67
C ALA A 199 -5.30 18.80 -19.91
N LEU A 200 -5.97 17.69 -20.26
CA LEU A 200 -7.12 17.21 -19.48
C LEU A 200 -6.69 16.76 -18.08
N GLY A 201 -5.61 15.98 -17.96
CA GLY A 201 -5.07 15.55 -16.67
C GLY A 201 -4.70 16.73 -15.77
N GLU A 202 -4.01 17.73 -16.32
CA GLU A 202 -3.67 18.97 -15.60
C GLU A 202 -4.91 19.75 -15.17
N ARG A 203 -5.98 19.79 -15.99
CA ARG A 203 -7.25 20.40 -15.56
C ARG A 203 -7.87 19.68 -14.37
N CYS A 204 -7.78 18.35 -14.29
CA CYS A 204 -8.25 17.59 -13.14
C CYS A 204 -7.41 17.91 -11.89
N LEU A 205 -6.07 17.90 -12.02
CA LEU A 205 -5.17 18.17 -10.89
C LEU A 205 -5.31 19.60 -10.36
N ARG A 206 -5.60 20.59 -11.22
CA ARG A 206 -5.86 21.98 -10.80
C ARG A 206 -7.10 22.13 -9.91
N GLN A 207 -7.98 21.13 -9.83
CA GLN A 207 -9.14 21.14 -8.93
C GLN A 207 -8.77 20.72 -7.50
N MET A 208 -7.55 20.24 -7.25
CA MET A 208 -7.12 19.86 -5.90
C MET A 208 -7.13 21.07 -4.98
N ASN A 209 -7.75 20.93 -3.81
CA ASN A 209 -7.85 22.01 -2.83
C ASN A 209 -6.50 22.43 -2.23
N ARG A 210 -5.49 21.55 -2.28
CA ARG A 210 -4.14 21.76 -1.72
C ARG A 210 -3.11 20.93 -2.50
N GLY A 211 -1.85 21.36 -2.45
CA GLY A 211 -0.70 20.57 -2.93
C GLY A 211 -0.49 20.56 -4.45
N TYR A 212 -1.35 21.20 -5.24
CA TYR A 212 -1.10 21.37 -6.67
C TYR A 212 0.05 22.34 -6.92
N ARG A 213 0.99 21.93 -7.77
CA ARG A 213 2.08 22.72 -8.33
C ARG A 213 2.18 22.39 -9.81
N ASP A 214 2.27 23.42 -10.63
CA ASP A 214 2.56 23.22 -12.05
C ASP A 214 4.01 22.73 -12.19
N ARG A 215 4.14 21.52 -12.74
CA ARG A 215 5.41 20.82 -12.92
C ARG A 215 6.11 21.20 -14.23
N GLY A 216 5.44 21.94 -15.13
CA GLY A 216 6.00 22.32 -16.43
C GLY A 216 6.31 21.14 -17.34
N ILE A 217 5.60 20.02 -17.19
CA ILE A 217 5.79 18.80 -18.00
C ILE A 217 5.33 19.06 -19.42
N ARG A 218 6.22 18.89 -20.41
CA ARG A 218 5.88 18.93 -21.83
C ARG A 218 5.12 17.68 -22.25
N PRO A 219 4.16 17.77 -23.17
CA PRO A 219 3.47 16.60 -23.70
C PRO A 219 4.37 15.75 -24.59
N ALA A 220 3.88 14.55 -24.92
CA ALA A 220 4.45 13.72 -25.96
C ALA A 220 4.32 14.41 -27.34
N SER A 221 5.18 14.04 -28.28
CA SER A 221 5.28 14.70 -29.59
C SER A 221 4.13 14.36 -30.56
N ASN A 222 3.38 13.31 -30.27
CA ASN A 222 2.20 12.93 -31.05
C ASN A 222 0.97 13.74 -30.64
N GLY A 223 0.04 13.96 -31.59
CA GLY A 223 -1.26 14.54 -31.29
C GLY A 223 -2.19 13.54 -30.60
N GLY A 224 -3.15 14.04 -29.82
CA GLY A 224 -4.20 13.26 -29.19
C GLY A 224 -5.60 13.85 -29.46
N ARG A 225 -6.63 13.11 -29.06
CA ARG A 225 -8.03 13.58 -29.10
C ARG A 225 -8.70 13.27 -27.76
N VAL A 226 -9.58 14.18 -27.33
CA VAL A 226 -10.45 13.98 -26.16
C VAL A 226 -11.88 14.16 -26.63
N ASP A 227 -12.67 13.10 -26.54
CA ASP A 227 -14.09 13.11 -26.87
C ASP A 227 -14.93 13.06 -25.58
N GLN A 228 -15.94 13.91 -25.48
CA GLN A 228 -16.95 13.81 -24.42
C GLN A 228 -18.12 12.95 -24.90
N VAL A 229 -18.51 11.99 -24.08
CA VAL A 229 -19.61 11.05 -24.34
C VAL A 229 -20.56 11.02 -23.15
N GLY A 230 -21.82 10.66 -23.39
CA GLY A 230 -22.86 10.66 -22.36
C GLY A 230 -22.80 9.46 -21.42
N SER A 231 -22.08 8.39 -21.80
CA SER A 231 -21.94 7.19 -20.96
C SER A 231 -20.66 6.40 -21.27
N ALA A 232 -20.28 5.51 -20.35
CA ALA A 232 -19.17 4.57 -20.57
C ALA A 232 -19.46 3.56 -21.68
N CYS A 233 -20.72 3.11 -21.82
CA CYS A 233 -21.11 2.21 -22.91
C CYS A 233 -20.88 2.87 -24.28
N GLU A 234 -21.32 4.12 -24.42
CA GLU A 234 -21.08 4.90 -25.65
C GLU A 234 -19.58 5.06 -25.96
N ALA A 235 -18.74 5.23 -24.94
CA ALA A 235 -17.29 5.28 -25.10
C ALA A 235 -16.73 3.98 -25.70
N ILE A 236 -17.14 2.83 -25.15
CA ILE A 236 -16.69 1.50 -25.57
C ILE A 236 -17.14 1.21 -27.00
N ASP A 237 -18.38 1.54 -27.34
CA ASP A 237 -18.93 1.35 -28.68
C ASP A 237 -18.14 2.15 -29.73
N ARG A 238 -17.77 3.39 -29.42
CA ARG A 238 -16.94 4.22 -30.31
C ARG A 238 -15.52 3.67 -30.49
N LEU A 239 -14.87 3.25 -29.40
CA LEU A 239 -13.50 2.71 -29.45
C LEU A 239 -13.44 1.41 -30.26
N THR A 240 -14.44 0.54 -30.11
CA THR A 240 -14.52 -0.73 -30.85
C THR A 240 -14.82 -0.52 -32.33
N ALA A 241 -15.66 0.47 -32.67
CA ALA A 241 -15.92 0.86 -34.05
C ALA A 241 -14.66 1.40 -34.77
N ASP A 242 -13.88 2.28 -34.13
CA ASP A 242 -12.66 2.86 -34.71
C ASP A 242 -11.54 1.81 -34.92
N SER A 243 -11.49 0.75 -34.10
CA SER A 243 -10.51 -0.34 -34.26
C SER A 243 -10.85 -1.37 -35.36
N SER A 244 -12.01 -1.24 -36.00
CA SER A 244 -12.50 -2.14 -37.06
C SER A 244 -12.33 -1.55 -38.47
N ALA A 245 -11.72 -0.38 -38.59
CA ALA A 245 -11.45 0.36 -39.83
C ALA A 245 -9.94 0.46 -40.08
#